data_AF-A0A970Y956-F1
#
_entry.id   AF-A0A970Y956-F1
#
_cell.length_a   1.000
_cell.length_b   1.000
_cell.length_c   1.000
_cell.angle_alpha   90.00
_cell.angle_beta   90.00
_cell.angle_gamma   90.00
#
_symmetry.space_group_name_H-M   'P 1'
#
loop_
_entity.id
_entity.type
_entity.pdbx_description
1 polymer ?
#
loop_
_entity_poly.entity_id
_entity_poly.type
_entity_poly.pdbx_seq_one_letter_code
_entity_poly.pdbx_strand_id
1 'polypeptide(L)'
;MPGRDYTYCEVREITKKGVVVTFLVVIAVILGGFLVCNELFPAAGPIQYPSPEAVTSIRISTDSNNNGSEISAADFAEMLTHIRDSKPTRNMSVNDAPSVSPYYKIEVLTDDRMFYYYVYEENDNVYIELPYEGIYVIDRQILNIISGRA
;
A
#
# COMPACT_ATOMS: atom_id res chain seq x y z
N MET A 1 69.45 9.60 2.03
CA MET A 1 68.77 9.57 3.35
C MET A 1 67.30 9.21 3.14
N PRO A 2 66.81 8.08 3.64
CA PRO A 2 65.43 7.66 3.48
C PRO A 2 64.61 8.23 4.64
N GLY A 3 63.93 9.35 4.40
CA GLY A 3 63.18 10.07 5.46
C GLY A 3 61.81 10.59 5.02
N ARG A 4 61.29 10.17 3.86
CA ARG A 4 60.04 10.71 3.30
C ARG A 4 58.93 9.69 3.05
N ASP A 5 59.17 8.39 3.26
CA ASP A 5 58.14 7.35 3.06
C ASP A 5 57.17 7.20 4.24
N TYR A 6 57.64 7.39 5.47
CA TYR A 6 56.82 7.20 6.67
C TYR A 6 55.67 8.21 6.74
N THR A 7 55.95 9.50 6.48
CA THR A 7 54.95 10.57 6.51
C THR A 7 53.88 10.40 5.43
N TYR A 8 54.23 9.90 4.24
CA TYR A 8 53.28 9.69 3.16
C TYR A 8 52.32 8.51 3.44
N CYS A 9 52.85 7.40 3.96
CA CYS A 9 52.03 6.25 4.37
C CYS A 9 51.07 6.60 5.52
N GLU A 10 51.54 7.35 6.52
CA GLU A 10 50.75 7.74 7.68
C GLU A 10 49.60 8.70 7.31
N VAL A 11 49.89 9.73 6.50
CA VAL A 11 48.85 10.66 6.00
C VAL A 11 47.81 9.92 5.16
N ARG A 12 48.24 9.00 4.28
CA ARG A 12 47.33 8.19 3.45
C ARG A 12 46.47 7.23 4.29
N GLU A 13 46.99 6.68 5.38
CA GLU A 13 46.20 5.90 6.34
C GLU A 13 45.17 6.75 7.09
N ILE A 14 45.55 7.94 7.57
CA ILE A 14 44.64 8.86 8.28
C ILE A 14 43.50 9.30 7.36
N THR A 15 43.80 9.66 6.11
CA THR A 15 42.78 10.01 5.12
C THR A 15 41.85 8.83 4.82
N LYS A 16 42.37 7.60 4.69
CA LYS A 16 41.54 6.39 4.51
C LYS A 16 40.64 6.13 5.72
N LYS A 17 41.16 6.22 6.94
CA LYS A 17 40.38 6.04 8.19
C LYS A 17 39.31 7.11 8.31
N GLY A 18 39.63 8.37 7.99
CA GLY A 18 38.67 9.47 7.96
C GLY A 18 37.53 9.24 6.97
N VAL A 19 37.85 8.81 5.74
CA VAL A 19 36.84 8.48 4.71
C VAL A 19 35.94 7.33 5.17
N VAL A 20 36.50 6.28 5.79
CA VAL A 20 35.70 5.16 6.34
C VAL A 20 34.77 5.63 7.45
N VAL A 21 35.24 6.45 8.38
CA VAL A 21 34.41 6.99 9.47
C VAL A 21 33.29 7.88 8.91
N THR A 22 33.59 8.77 7.96
CA THR A 22 32.56 9.58 7.31
C THR A 22 31.50 8.71 6.63
N PHE A 23 31.91 7.64 5.93
CA PHE A 23 30.97 6.71 5.30
C PHE A 23 30.07 6.00 6.32
N LEU A 24 30.62 5.55 7.45
CA LEU A 24 29.85 4.93 8.53
C LEU A 24 28.83 5.91 9.15
N VAL A 25 29.20 7.17 9.35
CA VAL A 25 28.28 8.20 9.85
C VAL A 25 27.15 8.45 8.87
N VAL A 26 27.43 8.55 7.56
CA VAL A 26 26.39 8.72 6.53
C VAL A 26 25.43 7.53 6.52
N ILE A 27 25.94 6.30 6.58
CA ILE A 27 25.10 5.10 6.69
C ILE A 27 24.23 5.15 7.95
N ALA A 28 24.78 5.50 9.10
CA ALA A 28 24.03 5.60 10.35
C ALA A 28 22.90 6.64 10.28
N VAL A 29 23.15 7.79 9.65
CA VAL A 29 22.11 8.83 9.45
C VAL A 29 21.03 8.34 8.49
N ILE A 30 21.39 7.68 7.39
CA ILE A 30 20.41 7.14 6.43
C ILE A 30 19.55 6.05 7.09
N LEU A 31 20.17 5.10 7.79
CA LEU A 31 19.46 4.03 8.50
C LEU A 31 18.57 4.59 9.61
N GLY A 32 19.08 5.54 10.41
CA GLY A 32 18.31 6.21 11.44
C GLY A 32 17.11 6.96 10.86
N GLY A 33 17.31 7.72 9.78
CA GLY A 33 16.23 8.40 9.08
C GLY A 33 15.18 7.43 8.54
N PHE A 34 15.60 6.32 7.94
CA PHE A 34 14.70 5.29 7.44
C PHE A 34 13.83 4.67 8.54
N LEU A 35 14.43 4.35 9.69
CA LEU A 35 13.70 3.79 10.85
C LEU A 35 12.65 4.77 11.37
N VAL A 36 13.01 6.04 11.58
CA VAL A 36 12.09 7.08 12.06
C VAL A 36 10.96 7.32 11.07
N CYS A 37 11.26 7.39 9.77
CA CYS A 37 10.23 7.54 8.73
C CYS A 37 9.24 6.36 8.72
N ASN A 38 9.65 5.15 9.07
CA ASN A 38 8.75 3.99 9.14
C ASN A 38 7.82 4.03 10.37
N GLU A 39 8.30 4.56 11.50
CA GLU A 39 7.48 4.72 12.71
C GLU A 39 6.47 5.87 12.58
N LEU A 40 6.86 6.98 11.96
CA LEU A 40 5.99 8.15 11.81
C LEU A 40 4.95 7.98 10.70
N PHE A 41 5.30 7.27 9.63
CA PHE A 41 4.44 7.06 8.46
C PHE A 41 4.41 5.57 8.10
N PRO A 42 3.79 4.72 8.95
CA PRO A 42 3.69 3.30 8.69
C PRO A 42 2.88 3.06 7.42
N ALA A 43 3.19 1.98 6.73
CA ALA A 43 2.31 1.49 5.67
C ALA A 43 1.00 0.94 6.27
N ALA A 44 -0.06 0.92 5.48
CA ALA A 44 -1.33 0.32 5.86
C ALA A 44 -1.14 -1.15 6.32
N GLY A 45 -1.95 -1.56 7.29
CA GLY A 45 -1.94 -2.93 7.80
C GLY A 45 -2.47 -3.94 6.77
N PRO A 46 -2.55 -5.25 7.10
CA PRO A 46 -3.22 -6.20 6.23
C PRO A 46 -4.70 -5.86 6.05
N ILE A 47 -5.24 -6.00 4.83
CA ILE A 47 -6.66 -5.79 4.54
C ILE A 47 -7.51 -6.81 5.31
N GLN A 48 -8.54 -6.33 6.00
CA GLN A 48 -9.58 -7.18 6.56
C GLN A 48 -10.61 -7.54 5.50
N TYR A 49 -10.94 -8.82 5.41
CA TYR A 49 -12.00 -9.33 4.55
C TYR A 49 -12.80 -10.43 5.24
N PRO A 50 -14.10 -10.54 4.94
CA PRO A 50 -14.93 -11.58 5.55
C PRO A 50 -14.52 -12.98 5.07
N SER A 51 -14.82 -13.98 5.90
CA SER A 51 -14.76 -15.38 5.44
C SER A 51 -15.79 -15.57 4.32
N PRO A 52 -15.44 -16.25 3.20
CA PRO A 52 -16.39 -16.48 2.11
C PRO A 52 -17.69 -17.17 2.53
N GLU A 53 -17.65 -18.00 3.58
CA GLU A 53 -18.82 -18.69 4.13
C GLU A 53 -19.77 -17.78 4.91
N ALA A 54 -19.26 -16.63 5.41
CA ALA A 54 -20.04 -15.67 6.18
C ALA A 54 -20.67 -14.58 5.29
N VAL A 55 -20.41 -14.61 3.98
CA VAL A 55 -20.90 -13.59 3.04
C VAL A 55 -22.34 -13.91 2.64
N THR A 56 -23.25 -12.99 2.95
CA THR A 56 -24.68 -13.10 2.67
C THR A 56 -25.01 -12.51 1.31
N SER A 57 -24.42 -11.36 0.97
CA SER A 57 -24.57 -10.75 -0.36
C SER A 57 -23.39 -9.83 -0.68
N ILE A 58 -23.14 -9.63 -1.97
CA ILE A 58 -22.14 -8.68 -2.46
C ILE A 58 -22.78 -7.79 -3.51
N ARG A 59 -22.59 -6.47 -3.39
CA ARG A 59 -23.09 -5.48 -4.34
C ARG A 59 -21.97 -4.58 -4.83
N ILE A 60 -21.95 -4.30 -6.12
CA ILE A 60 -21.05 -3.32 -6.74
C ILE A 60 -21.88 -2.17 -7.31
N SER A 61 -21.54 -0.94 -6.94
CA SER A 61 -22.11 0.30 -7.49
C SER A 61 -21.01 1.27 -7.91
N THR A 62 -21.38 2.37 -8.57
CA THR A 62 -20.48 3.50 -8.84
C THR A 62 -20.90 4.71 -8.02
N ASP A 63 -19.98 5.65 -7.84
CA ASP A 63 -20.23 6.94 -7.19
C ASP A 63 -21.40 7.74 -7.81
N SER A 64 -21.60 7.58 -9.12
CA SER A 64 -22.70 8.21 -9.86
C SER A 64 -24.00 7.40 -9.91
N ASN A 65 -23.94 6.08 -9.73
CA ASN A 65 -25.09 5.18 -9.78
C ASN A 65 -25.13 4.24 -8.57
N ASN A 66 -26.01 4.56 -7.62
CA ASN A 66 -26.26 3.75 -6.44
C ASN A 66 -27.08 2.47 -6.73
N ASN A 67 -27.63 2.31 -7.93
CA ASN A 67 -28.27 1.06 -8.35
C ASN A 67 -27.21 0.05 -8.75
N GLY A 68 -26.45 -0.42 -7.75
CA GLY A 68 -25.44 -1.46 -7.94
C GLY A 68 -26.02 -2.83 -8.27
N SER A 69 -25.21 -3.65 -8.93
CA SER A 69 -25.56 -5.05 -9.24
C SER A 69 -25.06 -5.98 -8.15
N GLU A 70 -25.88 -7.00 -7.86
CA GLU A 70 -25.45 -8.12 -7.04
C GLU A 70 -24.50 -9.01 -7.84
N ILE A 71 -23.42 -9.48 -7.22
CA ILE A 71 -22.46 -10.37 -7.85
C ILE A 71 -22.42 -11.74 -7.16
N SER A 72 -21.95 -12.76 -7.88
CA SER A 72 -21.88 -14.10 -7.32
C SER A 72 -20.72 -14.24 -6.33
N ALA A 73 -20.83 -15.20 -5.42
CA ALA A 73 -19.74 -15.55 -4.51
C ALA A 73 -18.46 -16.00 -5.25
N ALA A 74 -18.58 -16.56 -6.46
CA ALA A 74 -17.43 -16.96 -7.28
C ALA A 74 -16.64 -15.74 -7.78
N ASP A 75 -17.34 -14.70 -8.25
CA ASP A 75 -16.70 -13.46 -8.69
C ASP A 75 -16.05 -12.73 -7.50
N PHE A 76 -16.72 -12.74 -6.34
CA PHE A 76 -16.13 -12.19 -5.12
C PHE A 76 -14.89 -12.97 -4.67
N ALA A 77 -14.90 -14.30 -4.77
CA ALA A 77 -13.72 -15.13 -4.47
C ALA A 77 -12.55 -14.81 -5.41
N GLU A 78 -12.82 -14.53 -6.69
CA GLU A 78 -11.81 -14.06 -7.64
C GLU A 78 -11.29 -12.67 -7.24
N MET A 79 -12.17 -11.71 -6.93
CA MET A 79 -11.78 -10.39 -6.43
C MET A 79 -10.92 -10.47 -5.17
N LEU A 80 -11.25 -11.38 -4.23
CA LEU A 80 -10.47 -11.60 -3.01
C LEU A 80 -9.02 -12.00 -3.28
N THR A 81 -8.73 -12.68 -4.40
CA THR A 81 -7.34 -13.00 -4.77
C THR A 81 -6.55 -11.73 -5.05
N HIS A 82 -7.12 -10.80 -5.83
CA HIS A 82 -6.50 -9.50 -6.11
C HIS A 82 -6.40 -8.62 -4.86
N ILE A 83 -7.40 -8.65 -3.98
CA ILE A 83 -7.39 -7.90 -2.72
C ILE A 83 -6.26 -8.40 -1.81
N ARG A 84 -6.06 -9.73 -1.72
CA ARG A 84 -4.99 -10.34 -0.91
C ARG A 84 -3.59 -9.98 -1.42
N ASP A 85 -3.43 -9.86 -2.73
CA ASP A 85 -2.15 -9.53 -3.37
C ASP A 85 -1.88 -8.02 -3.45
N SER A 86 -2.79 -7.20 -2.92
CA SER A 86 -2.63 -5.74 -2.90
C SER A 86 -1.44 -5.31 -2.02
N LYS A 87 -0.84 -4.17 -2.39
CA LYS A 87 0.35 -3.64 -1.72
C LYS A 87 -0.05 -2.44 -0.86
N PRO A 88 0.25 -2.44 0.45
CA PRO A 88 -0.09 -1.33 1.31
C PRO A 88 0.67 -0.06 0.90
N THR A 89 -0.03 1.06 0.89
CA THR A 89 0.59 2.38 0.76
C THR A 89 0.84 3.00 2.14
N ARG A 90 1.52 4.14 2.18
CA ARG A 90 1.63 4.97 3.40
C ARG A 90 0.56 6.07 3.45
N ASN A 91 -0.42 6.03 2.55
CA ASN A 91 -1.53 6.98 2.52
C ASN A 91 -2.60 6.54 3.52
N MET A 92 -3.13 7.49 4.27
CA MET A 92 -4.21 7.25 5.23
C MET A 92 -5.56 7.41 4.53
N SER A 93 -6.46 6.44 4.72
CA SER A 93 -7.88 6.66 4.43
C SER A 93 -8.51 7.34 5.64
N VAL A 94 -8.98 8.57 5.49
CA VAL A 94 -9.55 9.38 6.60
C VAL A 94 -11.00 9.79 6.35
N ASN A 95 -11.59 9.28 5.27
CA ASN A 95 -12.94 9.60 4.82
C ASN A 95 -13.79 8.31 4.73
N ASP A 96 -15.11 8.47 4.74
CA ASP A 96 -16.05 7.36 4.55
C ASP A 96 -16.06 6.81 3.10
N ALA A 97 -15.55 7.60 2.14
CA ALA A 97 -15.42 7.29 0.73
C ALA A 97 -14.22 8.03 0.12
N PRO A 98 -13.68 7.59 -1.04
CA PRO A 98 -12.57 8.24 -1.69
C PRO A 98 -12.86 9.70 -2.04
N SER A 99 -11.84 10.55 -1.99
CA SER A 99 -11.90 11.91 -2.51
C SER A 99 -11.76 11.97 -4.04
N VAL A 100 -11.47 10.84 -4.68
CA VAL A 100 -11.26 10.69 -6.13
C VAL A 100 -12.52 10.12 -6.76
N SER A 101 -12.95 10.66 -7.91
CA SER A 101 -14.08 10.18 -8.71
C SER A 101 -13.65 10.03 -10.17
N PRO A 102 -14.16 9.02 -10.92
CA PRO A 102 -15.15 8.02 -10.48
C PRO A 102 -14.51 6.93 -9.60
N TYR A 103 -15.35 6.29 -8.79
CA TYR A 103 -14.97 5.11 -8.02
C TYR A 103 -16.08 4.06 -8.04
N TYR A 104 -15.67 2.80 -7.89
CA TYR A 104 -16.56 1.68 -7.64
C TYR A 104 -16.66 1.44 -6.13
N LYS A 105 -17.87 1.18 -5.65
CA LYS A 105 -18.15 0.79 -4.26
C LYS A 105 -18.55 -0.66 -4.24
N ILE A 106 -17.82 -1.46 -3.47
CA ILE A 106 -18.10 -2.89 -3.24
C ILE A 106 -18.58 -3.02 -1.80
N GLU A 107 -19.82 -3.44 -1.63
CA GLU A 107 -20.48 -3.65 -0.36
C GLU A 107 -20.59 -5.17 -0.13
N VAL A 108 -19.98 -5.67 0.93
CA VAL A 108 -20.05 -7.09 1.29
C VAL A 108 -20.79 -7.21 2.61
N LEU A 109 -22.00 -7.76 2.56
CA LEU A 109 -22.81 -8.01 3.74
C LEU A 109 -22.44 -9.36 4.34
N THR A 110 -22.17 -9.38 5.64
CA THR A 110 -22.15 -10.61 6.45
C THR A 110 -23.22 -10.54 7.52
N ASP A 111 -23.41 -11.65 8.24
CA ASP A 111 -24.33 -11.71 9.39
C ASP A 111 -23.94 -10.72 10.52
N ASP A 112 -22.64 -10.38 10.63
CA ASP A 112 -22.12 -9.53 11.70
C ASP A 112 -22.05 -8.05 11.31
N ARG A 113 -21.59 -7.74 10.08
CA ARG A 113 -21.34 -6.36 9.64
C ARG A 113 -21.32 -6.23 8.11
N MET A 114 -21.29 -4.98 7.65
CA MET A 114 -21.03 -4.65 6.25
C MET A 114 -19.57 -4.20 6.08
N PHE A 115 -18.90 -4.74 5.07
CA PHE A 115 -17.57 -4.31 4.64
C PHE A 115 -17.70 -3.41 3.41
N TYR A 116 -16.87 -2.36 3.37
CA TYR A 116 -16.82 -1.41 2.27
C TYR A 116 -15.44 -1.40 1.65
N TYR A 117 -15.38 -1.63 0.35
CA TYR A 117 -14.18 -1.45 -0.44
C TYR A 117 -14.45 -0.47 -1.57
N TYR A 118 -13.55 0.47 -1.78
CA TYR A 118 -13.64 1.41 -2.88
C TYR A 118 -12.50 1.19 -3.85
N VAL A 119 -12.81 1.06 -5.14
CA VAL A 119 -11.80 0.87 -6.19
C VAL A 119 -11.83 2.07 -7.14
N TYR A 120 -10.68 2.68 -7.35
CA TYR A 120 -10.54 3.83 -8.23
C TYR A 120 -9.18 3.84 -8.93
N GLU A 121 -9.11 4.63 -10.01
CA GLU A 121 -7.87 4.87 -10.74
C GLU A 121 -7.34 6.26 -10.42
N GLU A 122 -6.05 6.36 -10.12
CA GLU A 122 -5.37 7.63 -9.94
C GLU A 122 -3.90 7.49 -10.40
N ASN A 123 -3.39 8.45 -11.15
CA ASN A 123 -1.98 8.49 -11.57
C ASN A 123 -1.47 7.16 -12.18
N ASP A 124 -2.22 6.59 -13.13
CA ASP A 124 -1.98 5.31 -13.82
C ASP A 124 -2.03 4.04 -12.94
N ASN A 125 -2.24 4.18 -11.63
CA ASN A 125 -2.42 3.07 -10.70
C ASN A 125 -3.89 2.81 -10.40
N VAL A 126 -4.18 1.59 -9.96
CA VAL A 126 -5.49 1.22 -9.42
C VAL A 126 -5.33 1.03 -7.91
N TYR A 127 -6.24 1.64 -7.17
CA TYR A 127 -6.25 1.59 -5.72
C TYR A 127 -7.48 0.85 -5.22
N ILE A 128 -7.32 0.17 -4.09
CA ILE A 128 -8.41 -0.23 -3.23
C ILE A 128 -8.28 0.50 -1.90
N GLU A 129 -9.36 1.14 -1.46
CA GLU A 129 -9.43 1.92 -0.24
C GLU A 129 -10.50 1.35 0.69
N LEU A 130 -10.12 1.18 1.95
CA LEU A 130 -11.00 0.79 3.04
C LEU A 130 -11.09 1.99 4.01
N PRO A 131 -12.30 2.51 4.30
CA PRO A 131 -12.49 3.65 5.18
C PRO A 131 -11.79 3.45 6.53
N TYR A 132 -10.95 4.41 6.90
CA TYR A 132 -10.21 4.42 8.17
C TYR A 132 -9.26 3.22 8.40
N GLU A 133 -9.08 2.34 7.41
CA GLU A 133 -8.15 1.20 7.50
C GLU A 133 -6.91 1.40 6.62
N GLY A 134 -7.08 1.90 5.38
CA GLY A 134 -5.93 2.22 4.54
C GLY A 134 -6.21 2.19 3.03
N ILE A 135 -5.18 2.58 2.29
CA ILE A 135 -5.17 2.62 0.82
C ILE A 135 -4.08 1.68 0.31
N TYR A 136 -4.41 0.88 -0.71
CA TYR A 136 -3.56 -0.16 -1.25
C TYR A 136 -3.51 -0.07 -2.77
N VAL A 137 -2.36 -0.35 -3.36
CA VAL A 137 -2.25 -0.54 -4.81
C VAL A 137 -2.71 -1.96 -5.13
N ILE A 138 -3.63 -2.10 -6.09
CA ILE A 138 -4.19 -3.38 -6.52
C ILE A 138 -3.95 -3.62 -8.01
N ASP A 139 -3.93 -4.89 -8.42
CA ASP A 139 -3.80 -5.23 -9.83
C ASP A 139 -5.00 -4.69 -10.64
N ARG A 140 -4.70 -4.02 -11.75
CA ARG A 140 -5.67 -3.45 -12.69
C ARG A 140 -6.66 -4.49 -13.23
N GLN A 141 -6.31 -5.78 -13.24
CA GLN A 141 -7.20 -6.87 -13.63
C GLN A 141 -8.51 -6.90 -12.83
N ILE A 142 -8.53 -6.38 -11.60
CA ILE A 142 -9.77 -6.30 -10.81
C ILE A 142 -10.86 -5.47 -11.51
N LEU A 143 -10.46 -4.49 -12.34
CA LEU A 143 -11.42 -3.67 -13.10
C LEU A 143 -12.19 -4.49 -14.12
N ASN A 144 -11.64 -5.60 -14.63
CA ASN A 144 -12.36 -6.48 -15.57
C ASN A 144 -13.51 -7.20 -14.87
N ILE A 145 -13.34 -7.55 -13.59
CA ILE A 145 -14.38 -8.19 -12.77
C ILE A 145 -15.47 -7.16 -12.42
N ILE A 146 -15.05 -5.95 -12.06
CA ILE A 146 -15.95 -4.88 -11.60
C ILE A 146 -16.74 -4.26 -12.75
N SER A 147 -16.08 -3.87 -13.85
CA SER A 147 -16.72 -3.16 -14.97
C SER A 147 -17.78 -3.97 -15.72
N GLY A 148 -17.70 -5.31 -15.66
CA GLY A 148 -18.75 -6.18 -16.18
C GLY A 148 -20.01 -6.22 -15.32
N ARG A 149 -19.99 -5.61 -14.12
CA ARG A 149 -21.01 -5.75 -13.07
C ARG A 149 -21.47 -4.42 -12.45
N ALA A 150 -20.81 -3.31 -12.74
CA ALA A 150 -21.14 -1.98 -12.21
C ALA A 150 -22.23 -1.27 -13.01
#